data_AF-A0A1R0ZRV0-F1
#
_entry.id   AF-A0A1R0ZRV0-F1
#
_cell.length_a   1.000
_cell.length_b   1.000
_cell.length_c   1.000
_cell.angle_alpha   90.00
_cell.angle_beta   90.00
_cell.angle_gamma   90.00
#
_symmetry.space_group_name_H-M   'P 1'
#
loop_
_entity.id
_entity.type
_entity.pdbx_description
1 polymer ?
#
loop_
_entity_poly.entity_id
_entity_poly.type
_entity_poly.pdbx_seq_one_letter_code
_entity_poly.pdbx_strand_id
1 'polypeptide(L)' 'MKIQLEYELKTGEFLQVDVSPGKNNDGLYGSKRAKTVEMNDLCIRDLGYFSLEDFEEIEQRGAFYVS' A
#
# COMPACT_ATOMS: atom_id res chain seq x y z
N MET A 1 -18.42 -3.44 -6.80
CA MET A 1 -17.17 -3.38 -7.58
C MET A 1 -16.18 -2.57 -6.76
N LYS A 2 -14.91 -2.97 -6.71
CA LYS A 2 -13.88 -2.30 -5.92
C LYS A 2 -12.66 -2.09 -6.79
N ILE A 3 -12.11 -0.88 -6.73
CA ILE A 3 -10.94 -0.47 -7.51
C ILE A 3 -9.88 -0.07 -6.49
N GLN A 4 -8.70 -0.66 -6.59
CA GLN A 4 -7.54 -0.34 -5.76
C GLN A 4 -6.44 0.17 -6.69
N LEU A 5 -5.83 1.29 -6.29
CA LEU A 5 -4.83 2.00 -7.09
C LEU A 5 -3.57 2.15 -6.27
N GLU A 6 -2.43 1.98 -6.94
CA GLU A 6 -1.13 2.36 -6.45
C GLU A 6 -0.55 3.39 -7.41
N TYR A 7 -0.11 4.51 -6.83
CA TYR A 7 0.27 5.69 -7.57
C TYR A 7 1.60 6.21 -7.06
N GLU A 8 2.56 6.38 -7.96
CA GLU A 8 3.81 7.03 -7.62
C GLU A 8 3.65 8.56 -7.75
N LEU A 9 3.74 9.25 -6.61
CA LEU A 9 3.47 10.69 -6.54
C LEU A 9 4.47 11.55 -7.31
N LYS A 10 5.71 11.08 -7.51
CA LYS A 10 6.80 11.87 -8.11
C LYS A 10 6.70 11.90 -9.63
N THR A 11 6.56 10.73 -10.26
CA THR A 11 6.42 10.60 -11.72
C THR A 11 4.98 10.79 -12.20
N GLY A 12 4.01 10.57 -11.31
CA GLY A 12 2.59 10.57 -11.63
C GLY A 12 2.12 9.30 -12.35
N GLU A 13 2.89 8.22 -12.24
CA GLU A 13 2.56 6.94 -12.86
C GLU A 13 1.67 6.08 -11.96
N PHE A 14 0.76 5.35 -12.58
CA PHE A 14 0.02 4.28 -11.91
C PHE A 14 0.88 3.03 -11.91
N LEU A 15 1.40 2.67 -10.73
CA LEU A 15 2.19 1.47 -10.54
C LEU A 15 1.31 0.22 -10.63
N GLN A 16 0.09 0.29 -10.09
CA GLN A 16 -0.84 -0.84 -10.14
C GLN A 16 -2.31 -0.40 -10.09
N VAL A 17 -3.17 -1.13 -10.83
CA VAL A 17 -4.62 -0.95 -10.85
C VAL A 17 -5.26 -2.32 -10.72
N ASP A 18 -5.93 -2.57 -9.59
CA ASP A 18 -6.67 -3.81 -9.34
C ASP A 18 -8.17 -3.55 -9.31
N VAL A 19 -8.91 -4.28 -10.13
CA VAL A 19 -10.37 -4.29 -10.11
C VAL A 19 -10.85 -5.62 -9.60
N SER A 20 -11.62 -5.60 -8.51
CA SER A 20 -12.07 -6.83 -7.87
C SER A 20 -13.55 -6.78 -7.45
N PRO A 21 -14.19 -7.96 -7.25
CA PRO A 21 -15.53 -8.03 -6.69
C PRO A 21 -15.56 -7.32 -5.33
N GLY A 22 -16.62 -6.56 -5.05
CA GLY A 22 -16.72 -5.69 -3.84
C GLY A 22 -16.78 -6.44 -2.50
N LYS A 23 -16.50 -7.74 -2.48
CA LYS A 23 -16.49 -8.62 -1.32
C LYS A 23 -15.06 -8.98 -0.85
N ASN A 24 -14.03 -8.56 -1.59
CA ASN A 24 -12.63 -8.81 -1.23
C ASN A 24 -12.17 -7.87 -0.11
N ASN A 25 -11.50 -8.43 0.89
CA ASN A 25 -11.00 -7.72 2.07
C ASN A 25 -9.91 -6.70 1.68
N ASP A 26 -10.07 -5.44 2.11
CA ASP A 26 -9.09 -4.36 1.92
C ASP A 26 -7.75 -4.63 2.61
N GLY A 27 -7.75 -5.26 3.78
CA GLY A 27 -6.53 -5.46 4.59
C GLY A 27 -5.48 -6.32 3.88
N LEU A 28 -5.90 -7.31 3.09
CA LEU A 28 -4.97 -8.16 2.32
C LEU A 28 -4.26 -7.42 1.18
N TYR A 29 -4.84 -6.31 0.71
CA TYR A 29 -4.19 -5.49 -0.30
C TYR A 29 -3.00 -4.75 0.31
N GLY A 30 -3.20 -4.14 1.48
CA GLY A 30 -2.13 -3.46 2.22
C GLY A 30 -0.90 -4.32 2.41
N SER A 31 -1.07 -5.55 2.91
CA SER A 31 0.05 -6.46 3.18
C SER A 31 0.75 -6.98 1.93
N LYS A 32 0.06 -7.07 0.79
CA LYS A 32 0.71 -7.36 -0.50
C LYS A 32 1.60 -6.22 -0.97
N ARG A 33 1.26 -4.98 -0.61
CA ARG A 33 1.98 -3.76 -1.02
C ARG A 33 3.16 -3.45 -0.13
N ALA A 34 3.07 -3.68 1.18
CA ALA A 34 4.21 -3.54 2.09
C ALA A 34 5.46 -4.30 1.60
N LYS A 35 5.25 -5.42 0.89
CA LYS A 35 6.31 -6.25 0.30
C LYS A 35 7.03 -5.63 -0.91
N THR A 36 6.39 -4.71 -1.62
CA THR A 36 6.95 -4.05 -2.81
C THR A 36 7.63 -2.73 -2.49
N VAL A 37 7.61 -2.30 -1.23
CA VAL A 37 8.25 -1.07 -0.76
C VAL A 37 9.77 -1.20 -0.79
N GLU A 38 10.44 -0.19 -1.34
CA GLU A 38 11.89 -0.06 -1.38
C GLU A 38 12.42 0.96 -0.36
N MET A 39 13.72 0.92 -0.08
CA MET A 39 14.35 1.83 0.87
C MET A 39 14.17 3.30 0.45
N ASN A 40 13.82 4.17 1.41
CA ASN A 40 13.48 5.59 1.22
C ASN A 40 12.16 5.88 0.49
N ASP A 41 11.32 4.88 0.24
CA ASP A 41 9.95 5.14 -0.22
C ASP A 41 9.10 5.77 0.89
N LEU A 42 8.08 6.53 0.48
CA LEU A 42 7.06 7.08 1.36
C LEU A 42 5.70 6.51 1.00
N CYS A 43 5.18 5.61 1.84
CA CYS A 43 3.85 5.02 1.68
C CYS A 43 2.79 5.91 2.33
N ILE A 44 1.81 6.39 1.55
CA ILE A 44 0.65 7.12 2.07
C ILE A 44 -0.57 6.21 1.97
N ARG A 45 -1.19 5.88 3.11
CA ARG A 45 -2.36 4.98 3.16
C ARG A 45 -3.43 5.53 4.12
N ASP A 46 -4.68 5.14 3.93
CA ASP A 46 -5.76 5.50 4.86
C ASP A 46 -5.80 4.50 6.04
N LEU A 47 -6.18 4.97 7.23
CA LEU A 47 -6.28 4.19 8.47
C LEU A 47 -7.42 3.16 8.46
N GLY A 48 -8.30 3.17 7.47
CA GLY A 48 -9.45 2.26 7.43
C GLY A 48 -9.07 0.76 7.49
N TYR A 49 -7.85 0.39 7.09
CA TYR A 49 -7.41 -1.01 6.99
C TYR A 49 -5.91 -1.22 7.28
N PHE A 50 -5.34 -0.48 8.24
CA PHE A 50 -3.93 -0.66 8.59
C PHE A 50 -3.66 -2.02 9.26
N SER A 51 -2.46 -2.55 9.04
CA SER A 51 -1.89 -3.67 9.79
C SER A 51 -0.58 -3.20 10.41
N LEU A 52 -0.38 -3.49 11.70
CA LEU A 52 0.88 -3.17 12.38
C LEU A 52 2.05 -3.93 11.76
N GLU A 53 1.83 -5.18 11.33
CA GLU A 53 2.84 -5.99 10.64
C GLU A 53 3.32 -5.33 9.35
N ASP A 54 2.42 -4.66 8.61
CA ASP A 54 2.81 -3.94 7.40
C ASP A 54 3.73 -2.76 7.73
N PHE A 55 3.47 -2.03 8.82
CA PHE A 55 4.30 -0.89 9.22
C PHE A 55 5.67 -1.33 9.72
N GLU A 56 5.73 -2.43 10.48
CA GLU A 56 7.00 -3.05 10.86
C GLU A 56 7.81 -3.48 9.63
N GLU A 57 7.16 -4.03 8.59
CA GLU A 57 7.84 -4.42 7.36
C GLU A 57 8.39 -3.20 6.58
N ILE A 58 7.62 -2.11 6.51
CA ILE A 58 8.05 -0.85 5.90
C ILE A 58 9.25 -0.26 6.66
N GLU A 59 9.19 -0.25 7.99
CA GLU A 59 10.27 0.26 8.84
C GLU A 59 11.55 -0.59 8.72
N GLN A 60 11.42 -1.92 8.72
CA GLN A 60 12.55 -2.85 8.52
C GLN A 60 13.24 -2.65 7.16
N ARG A 61 12.50 -2.19 6.14
CA ARG A 61 13.03 -1.87 4.81
C ARG A 61 13.68 -0.49 4.73
N GLY A 62 13.64 0.31 5.80
CA GLY A 62 14.14 1.68 5.80
C GLY A 62 13.29 2.63 4.96
N ALA A 63 11.99 2.34 4.87
CA ALA A 63 11.00 3.19 4.21
C ALA A 63 10.15 3.93 5.25
N PHE A 64 9.39 4.91 4.78
CA PHE A 64 8.58 5.80 5.60
C PHE A 64 7.11 5.57 5.29
N TYR A 65 6.24 5.84 6.26
CA TYR A 65 4.80 5.77 6.06
C TYR A 65 4.06 6.94 6.72
N VAL A 66 2.94 7.32 6.12
CA VAL A 66 1.95 8.23 6.68
C VAL A 66 0.60 7.53 6.57
N SER A 67 -0.09 7.38 7.71
CA SER A 67 -1.42 6.79 7.77
C SER A 67 -2.43 7.74 8.35
#